data_AF-A0AAJ1GTW2-F1
#
_entry.id   AF-A0AAJ1GTW2-F1
#
_cell.length_a   1.000
_cell.length_b   1.000
_cell.length_c   1.000
_cell.angle_alpha   90.00
_cell.angle_beta   90.00
_cell.angle_gamma   90.00
#
_symmetry.space_group_name_H-M   'P 1'
#
loop_
_entity.id
_entity.type
_entity.pdbx_description
1 polymer ?
#
loop_
_entity_poly.entity_id
_entity_poly.type
_entity_poly.pdbx_seq_one_letter_code
_entity_poly.pdbx_strand_id
1 'polypeptide(L)'
;MILLFSFPIIEANAQPKKCPVLSELKKTSIKDRKEVIEALNTLIPKTYGTGIDDFPDMYTKWNVVTAKPFPKTIGNKEEKNYFGMAKTFCGKEIAEKSWLVRLDFPKAPGADLAQGQIFLAKSKEKGWFVWFRYH
;
A
#
# COMPACT_ATOMS: atom_id res chain seq x y z
N MET A 1 6.90 37.54 15.31
CA MET A 1 7.60 36.24 15.24
C MET A 1 6.72 35.30 14.44
N ILE A 2 7.02 35.11 13.15
CA ILE A 2 6.23 34.26 12.26
C ILE A 2 6.71 32.83 12.46
N LEU A 3 5.87 31.99 13.07
CA LEU A 3 6.12 30.56 13.20
C LEU A 3 5.87 29.91 11.83
N LEU A 4 6.95 29.56 11.15
CA LEU A 4 6.91 28.74 9.94
C LEU A 4 6.60 27.29 10.37
N PHE A 5 5.34 26.88 10.20
CA PHE A 5 4.95 25.48 10.35
C PHE A 5 5.44 24.70 9.12
N SER A 6 6.48 23.90 9.32
CA SER A 6 6.95 22.94 8.32
C SER A 6 6.00 21.74 8.31
N PHE A 7 5.03 21.74 7.40
CA PHE A 7 4.16 20.58 7.20
C PHE A 7 4.94 19.47 6.48
N PRO A 8 4.83 18.20 6.91
CA PRO A 8 5.42 17.09 6.18
C PRO A 8 4.68 16.94 4.85
N ILE A 9 5.38 17.24 3.75
CA ILE A 9 4.91 16.99 2.40
C ILE A 9 4.70 15.49 2.26
N ILE A 10 3.47 15.06 2.00
CA ILE A 10 3.16 13.67 1.64
C ILE A 10 3.69 13.47 0.21
N GLU A 11 4.96 13.05 0.10
CA GLU A 11 5.59 12.78 -1.19
C GLU A 11 5.01 11.50 -1.82
N ALA A 12 4.05 11.65 -2.72
CA ALA A 12 3.69 10.60 -3.66
C ALA A 12 4.85 10.43 -4.67
N ASN A 13 5.51 9.28 -4.65
CA ASN A 13 6.60 8.98 -5.57
C ASN A 13 6.09 8.07 -6.69
N ALA A 14 6.46 8.36 -7.94
CA ALA A 14 6.09 7.52 -9.09
C ALA A 14 6.68 6.09 -9.02
N GLN A 15 7.71 5.90 -8.19
CA GLN A 15 8.42 4.64 -7.94
C GLN A 15 8.80 4.52 -6.46
N PRO A 16 9.03 3.31 -5.93
CA PRO A 16 9.50 3.15 -4.55
C PRO A 16 10.90 3.74 -4.37
N LYS A 17 11.12 4.50 -3.29
CA LYS A 17 12.46 5.02 -2.94
C LYS A 17 13.47 3.91 -2.62
N LYS A 18 12.99 2.78 -2.10
CA LYS A 18 13.79 1.61 -1.74
C LYS A 18 12.98 0.35 -2.02
N CYS A 19 13.67 -0.67 -2.54
CA CYS A 19 13.09 -1.99 -2.69
C CYS A 19 13.27 -2.83 -1.42
N PRO A 20 12.32 -3.74 -1.11
CA PRO A 20 12.51 -4.74 -0.07
C PRO A 20 13.78 -5.59 -0.29
N VAL A 21 14.38 -6.08 0.79
CA VAL A 21 15.50 -7.03 0.70
C VAL A 21 14.94 -8.44 0.55
N LEU A 22 15.18 -9.09 -0.60
CA LEU A 22 14.55 -10.37 -0.95
C LEU A 22 14.79 -11.49 0.08
N SER A 23 15.99 -11.54 0.65
CA SER A 23 16.39 -12.54 1.66
C SER A 23 15.66 -12.36 2.99
N GLU A 24 15.14 -11.17 3.28
CA GLU A 24 14.36 -10.85 4.48
C GLU A 24 12.86 -11.11 4.31
N LEU A 25 12.40 -11.38 3.08
CA LEU A 25 10.99 -11.61 2.81
C LEU A 25 10.55 -13.06 3.08
N LYS A 26 9.48 -13.19 3.85
CA LYS A 26 8.77 -14.46 4.08
C LYS A 26 7.89 -14.79 2.87
N LYS A 27 7.85 -16.06 2.49
CA LYS A 27 6.87 -16.55 1.51
C LYS A 27 5.49 -16.58 2.15
N THR A 28 4.50 -16.05 1.44
CA THR A 28 3.10 -15.96 1.89
C THR A 28 2.16 -16.52 0.82
N SER A 29 0.90 -16.73 1.18
CA SER A 29 -0.14 -17.26 0.31
C SER A 29 -1.49 -16.65 0.64
N ILE A 30 -2.51 -16.91 -0.17
CA ILE A 30 -3.87 -16.40 0.08
C ILE A 30 -4.43 -16.78 1.47
N LYS A 31 -3.92 -17.84 2.10
CA LYS A 31 -4.29 -18.24 3.47
C LYS A 31 -3.95 -17.16 4.51
N ASP A 32 -2.96 -16.31 4.23
CA ASP A 32 -2.53 -15.23 5.11
C ASP A 32 -3.41 -13.96 4.98
N ARG A 33 -4.46 -13.98 4.14
CA ARG A 33 -5.30 -12.80 3.87
C ARG A 33 -5.92 -12.21 5.14
N LYS A 34 -6.32 -13.05 6.10
CA LYS A 34 -6.88 -12.56 7.38
C LYS A 34 -5.85 -11.71 8.14
N GLU A 35 -4.61 -12.20 8.21
CA GLU A 35 -3.49 -11.49 8.85
C GLU A 35 -3.15 -10.19 8.11
N VAL A 36 -3.21 -10.19 6.77
CA VAL A 36 -3.04 -8.95 5.98
C VAL A 36 -4.09 -7.92 6.37
N ILE A 37 -5.38 -8.30 6.39
CA ILE A 37 -6.48 -7.39 6.74
C ILE A 37 -6.32 -6.85 8.16
N GLU A 38 -5.92 -7.69 9.11
CA GLU A 38 -5.67 -7.27 10.49
C GLU A 38 -4.52 -6.25 10.58
N ALA A 39 -3.43 -6.49 9.84
CA ALA A 39 -2.29 -5.57 9.79
C ALA A 39 -2.63 -4.20 9.19
N LEU A 40 -3.66 -4.11 8.33
CA LEU A 40 -4.08 -2.84 7.73
C LEU A 40 -4.49 -1.79 8.79
N ASN A 41 -5.00 -2.21 9.95
CA ASN A 41 -5.34 -1.29 11.05
C ASN A 41 -4.14 -0.43 11.49
N THR A 42 -2.92 -0.97 11.39
CA THR A 42 -1.68 -0.25 11.69
C THR A 42 -1.07 0.36 10.43
N LEU A 43 -1.15 -0.34 9.30
CA LEU A 43 -0.46 0.05 8.08
C LEU A 43 -1.12 1.23 7.37
N ILE A 44 -2.46 1.34 7.37
CA ILE A 44 -3.15 2.44 6.69
C ILE A 44 -2.87 3.79 7.35
N PRO A 45 -3.04 3.97 8.68
CA PRO A 45 -2.72 5.24 9.33
C PRO A 45 -1.24 5.63 9.16
N LYS A 46 -0.33 4.66 9.16
CA LYS A 46 1.11 4.91 8.93
C LYS A 46 1.42 5.34 7.49
N THR A 47 0.65 4.84 6.52
CA THR A 47 0.92 5.05 5.09
C THR A 47 0.23 6.31 4.55
N TYR A 48 -0.98 6.61 5.04
CA TYR A 48 -1.81 7.70 4.54
C TYR A 48 -1.95 8.86 5.54
N GLY A 49 -1.63 8.66 6.82
CA GLY A 49 -1.98 9.61 7.88
C GLY A 49 -3.49 9.63 8.11
N THR A 50 -4.01 10.76 8.59
CA THR A 50 -5.45 10.97 8.79
C THR A 50 -6.12 11.67 7.60
N GLY A 51 -5.38 12.51 6.87
CA GLY A 51 -5.86 13.30 5.74
C GLY A 51 -4.91 14.42 5.33
N ILE A 52 -5.43 15.40 4.60
CA ILE A 52 -4.74 16.65 4.21
C ILE A 52 -5.44 17.85 4.85
N ASP A 53 -4.86 19.05 4.81
CA ASP A 53 -5.37 20.23 5.52
C ASP A 53 -6.86 20.52 5.23
N ASP A 54 -7.27 20.45 3.96
CA ASP A 54 -8.66 20.68 3.55
C ASP A 54 -9.61 19.53 3.94
N PHE A 55 -9.07 18.33 4.17
CA PHE A 55 -9.83 17.10 4.46
C PHE A 55 -9.10 16.26 5.53
N PRO A 56 -9.08 16.72 6.79
CA PRO A 56 -8.15 16.21 7.82
C PRO A 56 -8.44 14.78 8.27
N ASP A 57 -9.61 14.25 7.94
CA ASP A 57 -10.07 12.92 8.35
C ASP A 57 -10.38 11.96 7.18
N MET A 58 -10.05 12.33 5.94
CA MET A 58 -10.41 11.58 4.74
C MET A 58 -9.93 10.13 4.71
N TYR A 59 -8.82 9.82 5.39
CA TYR A 59 -8.23 8.47 5.44
C TYR A 59 -8.53 7.71 6.74
N THR A 60 -9.30 8.31 7.67
CA THR A 60 -9.66 7.67 8.95
C THR A 60 -10.66 6.53 8.82
N LYS A 61 -11.40 6.46 7.71
CA LYS A 61 -12.29 5.34 7.38
C LYS A 61 -11.87 4.78 6.03
N TRP A 62 -11.84 3.45 5.94
CA TRP A 62 -11.46 2.76 4.73
C TRP A 62 -12.15 1.40 4.64
N ASN A 63 -12.37 0.95 3.40
CA ASN A 63 -12.91 -0.36 3.08
C ASN A 63 -11.85 -1.15 2.29
N VAL A 64 -11.70 -2.45 2.57
CA VAL A 64 -10.87 -3.33 1.73
C VAL A 64 -11.67 -3.74 0.51
N VAL A 65 -11.30 -3.22 -0.66
CA VAL A 65 -11.86 -3.66 -1.93
C VAL A 65 -11.29 -5.04 -2.29
N THR A 66 -9.96 -5.17 -2.26
CA THR A 66 -9.29 -6.46 -2.43
C THR A 66 -8.00 -6.55 -1.62
N ALA A 67 -7.61 -7.77 -1.26
CA ALA A 67 -6.33 -8.08 -0.64
C ALA A 67 -5.85 -9.45 -1.11
N LYS A 68 -4.83 -9.48 -1.96
CA LYS A 68 -4.35 -10.73 -2.58
C LYS A 68 -2.86 -10.70 -2.95
N PRO A 69 -2.19 -11.85 -2.96
CA PRO A 69 -0.84 -11.95 -3.51
C PRO A 69 -0.83 -11.54 -4.98
N PHE A 70 0.20 -10.82 -5.42
CA PHE A 70 0.32 -10.40 -6.82
C PHE A 70 0.22 -11.56 -7.83
N PRO A 71 0.81 -12.75 -7.62
CA PRO A 71 0.64 -13.87 -8.55
C PRO A 71 -0.82 -14.30 -8.78
N LYS A 72 -1.75 -13.90 -7.90
CA LYS A 72 -3.18 -14.20 -7.99
C LYS A 72 -4.00 -13.07 -8.63
N THR A 73 -3.36 -12.02 -9.15
CA THR A 73 -4.07 -10.91 -9.83
C THR A 73 -4.25 -11.09 -11.34
N ILE A 74 -3.66 -12.14 -11.93
CA ILE A 74 -3.53 -12.33 -13.40
C ILE A 74 -4.90 -12.42 -14.13
N GLY A 75 -6.00 -12.71 -13.42
CA GLY A 75 -7.36 -12.77 -13.98
C GLY A 75 -8.10 -11.43 -14.06
N ASN A 76 -7.54 -10.35 -13.53
CA ASN A 76 -8.10 -9.00 -13.61
C ASN A 76 -7.10 -8.07 -14.31
N LYS A 77 -7.51 -7.43 -15.41
CA LYS A 77 -6.62 -6.61 -16.25
C LYS A 77 -5.95 -5.48 -15.48
N GLU A 78 -6.70 -4.77 -14.63
CA GLU A 78 -6.20 -3.65 -13.83
C GLU A 78 -5.14 -4.14 -12.82
N GLU A 79 -5.44 -5.22 -12.11
CA GLU A 79 -4.55 -5.73 -11.08
C GLU A 79 -3.31 -6.44 -11.63
N LYS A 80 -3.39 -6.95 -12.86
CA LYS A 80 -2.25 -7.44 -13.62
C LYS A 80 -1.25 -6.31 -13.90
N ASN A 81 -1.72 -5.08 -14.15
CA ASN A 81 -0.83 -3.93 -14.36
C ASN A 81 -0.04 -3.61 -13.08
N TYR A 82 -0.67 -3.63 -11.90
CA TYR A 82 0.05 -3.45 -10.64
C TYR A 82 1.10 -4.54 -10.39
N PHE A 83 0.84 -5.79 -10.76
CA PHE A 83 1.87 -6.83 -10.70
C PHE A 83 3.03 -6.53 -11.67
N GLY A 84 2.72 -6.07 -12.89
CA GLY A 84 3.73 -5.61 -13.85
C GLY A 84 4.59 -4.47 -13.31
N MET A 85 3.97 -3.47 -12.66
CA MET A 85 4.68 -2.39 -11.97
C MET A 85 5.59 -2.92 -10.87
N ALA A 86 5.10 -3.79 -9.99
CA ALA A 86 5.91 -4.36 -8.92
C ALA A 86 7.15 -5.10 -9.46
N LYS A 87 7.00 -5.86 -10.56
CA LYS A 87 8.12 -6.53 -11.25
C LYS A 87 9.11 -5.52 -11.83
N THR A 88 8.62 -4.42 -12.39
CA THR A 88 9.45 -3.38 -13.01
C THR A 88 10.22 -2.61 -11.95
N PHE A 89 9.58 -2.30 -10.82
CA PHE A 89 10.19 -1.47 -9.77
C PHE A 89 11.23 -2.23 -8.94
N CYS A 90 10.92 -3.45 -8.51
CA CYS A 90 11.75 -4.19 -7.56
C CYS A 90 12.07 -5.62 -7.99
N GLY A 91 11.82 -5.97 -9.24
CA GLY A 91 12.13 -7.30 -9.77
C GLY A 91 11.05 -8.35 -9.48
N LYS A 92 11.14 -9.44 -10.25
CA LYS A 92 10.13 -10.51 -10.27
C LYS A 92 9.96 -11.19 -8.91
N GLU A 93 11.06 -11.52 -8.24
CA GLU A 93 11.03 -12.31 -7.01
C GLU A 93 10.41 -11.55 -5.83
N ILE A 94 10.65 -10.25 -5.74
CA ILE A 94 10.02 -9.38 -4.74
C ILE A 94 8.52 -9.26 -5.04
N ALA A 95 8.16 -9.02 -6.30
CA ALA A 95 6.77 -8.91 -6.73
C ALA A 95 5.99 -10.21 -6.43
N GLU A 96 6.59 -11.39 -6.65
CA GLU A 96 5.98 -12.69 -6.36
C GLU A 96 5.78 -12.96 -4.86
N LYS A 97 6.59 -12.35 -4.00
CA LYS A 97 6.43 -12.38 -2.54
C LYS A 97 5.58 -11.22 -1.99
N SER A 98 5.04 -10.38 -2.85
CA SER A 98 4.28 -9.19 -2.47
C SER A 98 2.79 -9.32 -2.72
N TRP A 99 2.03 -8.42 -2.11
CA TRP A 99 0.58 -8.35 -2.18
C TRP A 99 0.13 -7.01 -2.73
N LEU A 100 -0.99 -7.05 -3.45
CA LEU A 100 -1.80 -5.89 -3.77
C LEU A 100 -2.93 -5.80 -2.75
N VAL A 101 -3.07 -4.64 -2.12
CA VAL A 101 -4.28 -4.26 -1.40
C VAL A 101 -4.86 -3.01 -2.05
N ARG A 102 -6.14 -3.11 -2.39
CA ARG A 102 -6.95 -1.99 -2.90
C ARG A 102 -7.92 -1.54 -1.83
N LEU A 103 -7.98 -0.24 -1.62
CA LEU A 103 -8.76 0.42 -0.59
C LEU A 103 -9.71 1.42 -1.23
N ASP A 104 -10.82 1.63 -0.54
CA ASP A 104 -11.75 2.71 -0.80
C ASP A 104 -11.84 3.59 0.45
N PHE A 105 -11.74 4.91 0.28
CA PHE A 105 -11.76 5.92 1.33
C PHE A 105 -13.05 6.74 1.23
N PRO A 106 -14.14 6.33 1.88
CA PRO A 106 -15.47 6.92 1.67
C PRO A 106 -15.60 8.38 2.13
N LYS A 107 -14.64 8.90 2.89
CA LYS A 107 -14.60 10.31 3.32
C LYS A 107 -13.78 11.20 2.39
N ALA A 108 -13.01 10.61 1.48
CA ALA A 108 -12.15 11.38 0.60
C ALA A 108 -12.95 11.99 -0.57
N PRO A 109 -12.68 13.26 -0.93
CA PRO A 109 -13.36 13.92 -2.03
C PRO A 109 -12.77 13.50 -3.37
N GLY A 110 -13.64 13.24 -4.35
CA GLY A 110 -13.22 12.93 -5.71
C GLY A 110 -12.68 11.51 -5.90
N ALA A 111 -12.74 11.01 -7.13
CA ALA A 111 -12.44 9.61 -7.44
C ALA A 111 -10.98 9.24 -7.15
N ASP A 112 -10.04 10.16 -7.41
CA ASP A 112 -8.61 9.88 -7.26
C ASP A 112 -8.19 9.72 -5.80
N LEU A 113 -8.66 10.59 -4.92
CA LEU A 113 -8.34 10.54 -3.49
C LEU A 113 -9.12 9.44 -2.74
N ALA A 114 -10.27 9.04 -3.28
CA ALA A 114 -11.11 7.98 -2.72
C ALA A 114 -10.55 6.57 -2.93
N GLN A 115 -9.53 6.39 -3.76
CA GLN A 115 -8.97 5.07 -4.05
C GLN A 115 -7.53 4.96 -3.54
N GLY A 116 -7.22 3.87 -2.83
CA GLY A 116 -5.86 3.57 -2.37
C GLY A 116 -5.33 2.27 -2.95
N GLN A 117 -4.06 2.26 -3.37
CA GLN A 117 -3.36 1.04 -3.75
C GLN A 117 -2.01 0.95 -3.06
N ILE A 118 -1.86 -0.08 -2.22
CA ILE A 118 -0.62 -0.34 -1.48
C ILE A 118 -0.06 -1.70 -1.80
N PHE A 119 1.26 -1.75 -1.84
CA PHE A 119 2.03 -2.93 -2.14
C PHE A 119 2.70 -3.37 -0.84
N LEU A 120 2.35 -4.58 -0.40
CA LEU A 120 2.78 -5.10 0.88
C LEU A 120 3.72 -6.28 0.70
N ALA A 121 4.61 -6.47 1.67
CA ALA A 121 5.35 -7.70 1.84
C ALA A 121 5.42 -8.06 3.32
N LYS A 122 5.74 -9.32 3.62
CA LYS A 122 5.94 -9.80 4.98
C LYS A 122 7.43 -10.00 5.25
N SER A 123 7.97 -9.22 6.18
CA SER A 123 9.31 -9.44 6.73
C SER A 123 9.31 -10.70 7.58
N LYS A 124 10.43 -11.44 7.58
CA LYS A 124 10.67 -12.57 8.48
C LYS A 124 10.65 -12.15 9.96
N GLU A 125 11.07 -10.93 10.27
CA GLU A 125 11.22 -10.44 11.65
C GLU A 125 10.14 -9.42 12.04
N LYS A 126 9.84 -8.47 11.14
CA LYS A 126 9.06 -7.27 11.48
C LYS A 126 7.57 -7.36 11.10
N GLY A 127 7.13 -8.49 10.55
CA GLY A 127 5.76 -8.68 10.09
C GLY A 127 5.45 -7.96 8.78
N TRP A 128 4.18 -7.59 8.59
CA TRP A 128 3.72 -6.93 7.36
C TRP A 128 4.15 -5.47 7.29
N PHE A 129 4.57 -5.04 6.10
CA PHE A 129 4.89 -3.64 5.85
C PHE A 129 4.51 -3.23 4.43
N VAL A 130 4.21 -1.94 4.26
CA VAL A 130 3.99 -1.32 2.96
C VAL A 130 5.35 -0.87 2.42
N TRP A 131 5.69 -1.32 1.21
CA TRP A 131 6.92 -0.91 0.53
C TRP A 131 6.66 0.06 -0.63
N PHE A 132 5.42 0.18 -1.08
CA PHE A 132 5.02 1.18 -2.06
C PHE A 132 3.54 1.55 -1.91
N ARG A 133 3.24 2.84 -2.03
CA ARG A 133 1.90 3.43 -2.15
C ARG A 133 1.85 4.09 -3.54
N TYR A 134 0.86 3.72 -4.34
CA TYR A 134 0.73 4.26 -5.69
C TYR A 134 -0.10 5.55 -5.72
N HIS A 135 -1.27 5.54 -5.09
CA HIS A 135 -2.14 6.68 -4.84
C HIS A 135 -2.41 6.81 -3.34
#